data_AF-A0A7V4HW11-F1
#
_entry.id   AF-A0A7V4HW11-F1
#
_cell.length_a   1.000
_cell.length_b   1.000
_cell.length_c   1.000
_cell.angle_alpha   90.00
_cell.angle_beta   90.00
_cell.angle_gamma   90.00
#
_symmetry.space_group_name_H-M   'P 1'
#
loop_
_entity.id
_entity.type
_entity.pdbx_description
1 polymer ?
#
loop_
_entity_poly.entity_id
_entity_poly.type
_entity_poly.pdbx_seq_one_letter_code
_entity_poly.pdbx_strand_id
1 'polypeptide(L)'
;MMKIRSGVAVVGIAVVLAAAVLAAQALSGEAEKGKRGRGKARRAAAASQLKKAELLLELPDSCNTPDGMALLPSGDIILSVPNFNDKKAPPLLMKITKDNRLEEFFKLPGHPETGRAGPMGICAAPGGDLYLADNQIFHDPDGKPMLYGKSRLVRVVVKDGKAVDLVEVVYGFNVSNAVVVHDGHVYVTETILEPGSNPLISGVFRFKLGEEKVKLKTPLKEDPHLIATIKTFNEKIPFGADGATFDEKGNLYIGNFADGTMHKLVFDNGGKVVSNEIFAKAPFMKSCDGIWYDARTKKIYVADSMANAVQMVSLDGTVQTLAQDENNNGAGGRLDQPCEVVVRGKEVMVSNMDFPVPGGVNTTFDKPYTMSVIKLD
;
A
#
# COMPACT_ATOMS: atom_id res chain seq x y z
N MET A 1 -58.65 11.20 -38.35
CA MET A 1 -58.17 9.93 -38.94
C MET A 1 -56.66 9.94 -38.87
N MET A 2 -55.89 8.97 -38.36
CA MET A 2 -56.15 7.66 -37.79
C MET A 2 -54.95 7.37 -36.86
N LYS A 3 -55.22 6.83 -35.66
CA LYS A 3 -54.22 6.38 -34.67
C LYS A 3 -53.48 5.15 -35.18
N ILE A 4 -52.19 4.99 -34.84
CA ILE A 4 -51.67 3.71 -34.31
C ILE A 4 -50.62 4.00 -33.22
N ARG A 5 -50.82 3.38 -32.05
CA ARG A 5 -49.93 3.27 -30.90
C ARG A 5 -49.36 1.85 -30.85
N SER A 6 -48.12 1.72 -30.38
CA SER A 6 -47.60 0.63 -29.53
C SER A 6 -46.14 1.00 -29.20
N GLY A 7 -45.64 1.06 -27.97
CA GLY A 7 -45.98 0.34 -26.75
C GLY A 7 -44.93 -0.74 -26.52
N VAL A 8 -43.75 -0.39 -25.99
CA VAL A 8 -42.72 -1.36 -25.56
C VAL A 8 -42.71 -1.38 -24.04
N ALA A 9 -42.95 -2.57 -23.50
CA ALA A 9 -43.06 -2.87 -22.09
C ALA A 9 -41.69 -3.07 -21.46
N VAL A 10 -41.55 -2.55 -20.24
CA VAL A 10 -40.46 -2.84 -19.30
C VAL A 10 -40.75 -4.20 -18.67
N VAL A 11 -39.84 -5.17 -18.82
CA VAL A 11 -39.89 -6.44 -18.09
C VAL A 11 -38.75 -6.46 -17.09
N GLY A 12 -39.11 -6.39 -15.81
CA GLY A 12 -38.21 -6.61 -14.69
C GLY A 12 -37.91 -8.11 -14.54
N ILE A 13 -36.65 -8.42 -14.28
CA ILE A 13 -36.22 -9.79 -13.96
C ILE A 13 -36.20 -9.92 -12.44
N ALA A 14 -37.16 -10.68 -11.92
CA ALA A 14 -37.12 -11.24 -10.58
C ALA A 14 -36.40 -12.60 -10.65
N VAL A 15 -35.31 -12.77 -9.89
CA VAL A 15 -34.69 -14.09 -9.69
C VAL A 15 -35.14 -14.61 -8.33
N VAL A 16 -35.76 -15.79 -8.39
CA VAL A 16 -36.32 -16.56 -7.28
C VAL A 16 -35.19 -17.26 -6.53
N LEU A 17 -35.17 -17.09 -5.21
CA LEU A 17 -34.43 -17.92 -4.25
C LEU A 17 -35.05 -19.32 -4.21
N ALA A 18 -34.23 -20.35 -4.42
CA ALA A 18 -34.56 -21.72 -4.05
C ALA A 18 -33.42 -22.30 -3.20
N ALA A 19 -33.74 -22.60 -1.94
CA ALA A 19 -32.90 -23.32 -1.01
C ALA A 19 -32.97 -24.82 -1.28
N ALA A 20 -31.85 -25.52 -1.11
CA ALA A 20 -31.82 -26.96 -0.91
C ALA A 20 -30.83 -27.29 0.23
N VAL A 21 -31.38 -27.71 1.35
CA VAL A 21 -30.70 -28.37 2.47
C VAL A 21 -30.87 -29.87 2.29
N LEU A 22 -29.80 -30.63 2.55
CA LEU A 22 -29.69 -32.04 3.03
C LEU A 22 -28.35 -32.60 2.50
N ALA A 23 -27.56 -33.41 3.19
CA ALA A 23 -27.48 -33.85 4.58
C ALA A 23 -26.04 -34.35 4.77
N ALA A 24 -25.49 -34.20 5.98
CA ALA A 24 -24.24 -34.80 6.37
C ALA A 24 -24.40 -36.31 6.59
N GLN A 25 -23.47 -37.12 6.08
CA GLN A 25 -23.11 -38.40 6.69
C GLN A 25 -21.68 -38.82 6.30
N ALA A 26 -21.01 -39.39 7.29
CA ALA A 26 -19.58 -39.65 7.38
C ALA A 26 -19.08 -40.75 6.45
N LEU A 27 -17.83 -40.60 5.99
CA LEU A 27 -16.95 -41.73 5.71
C LEU A 27 -15.55 -41.46 6.29
N SER A 28 -15.17 -42.34 7.20
CA SER A 28 -13.85 -42.53 7.79
C SER A 28 -12.98 -43.41 6.90
N GLY A 29 -11.66 -43.17 6.92
CA GLY A 29 -10.60 -44.02 6.33
C GLY A 29 -10.18 -43.55 4.93
N GLU A 30 -8.92 -43.40 4.55
CA GLU A 30 -7.68 -44.03 5.01
C GLU A 30 -6.50 -43.06 4.99
N ALA A 31 -5.48 -43.37 5.77
CA ALA A 31 -4.25 -42.62 5.91
C ALA A 31 -3.26 -42.99 4.79
N GLU A 32 -2.83 -42.01 3.99
CA GLU A 32 -1.63 -42.12 3.17
C GLU A 32 -0.53 -41.17 3.68
N LYS A 33 0.62 -41.78 3.99
CA LYS A 33 1.84 -41.12 4.49
C LYS A 33 2.50 -40.33 3.37
N GLY A 34 2.23 -39.03 3.29
CA GLY A 34 3.05 -38.06 2.55
C GLY A 34 3.82 -37.15 3.49
N LYS A 35 5.15 -37.29 3.58
CA LYS A 35 6.04 -36.31 4.23
C LYS A 35 5.95 -34.98 3.47
N ARG A 36 5.09 -34.07 3.92
CA ARG A 36 5.16 -32.64 3.61
C ARG A 36 5.57 -31.92 4.88
N GLY A 37 6.65 -31.14 4.79
CA GLY A 37 7.15 -30.30 5.87
C GLY A 37 6.03 -29.40 6.37
N ARG A 38 5.55 -29.66 7.58
CA ARG A 38 4.67 -28.76 8.31
C ARG A 38 5.50 -27.53 8.67
N GLY A 39 5.38 -26.46 7.89
CA GLY A 39 5.65 -25.12 8.37
C GLY A 39 4.79 -24.91 9.62
N LYS A 40 5.42 -24.77 10.79
CA LYS A 40 4.71 -24.43 12.02
C LYS A 40 3.94 -23.15 11.76
N ALA A 41 2.62 -23.18 11.85
CA ALA A 41 1.82 -21.97 11.98
C ALA A 41 2.40 -21.17 13.16
N ARG A 42 3.05 -20.05 12.85
CA ARG A 42 3.66 -19.15 13.83
C ARG A 42 2.52 -18.50 14.60
N ARG A 43 2.58 -18.63 15.92
CA ARG A 43 1.49 -18.32 16.86
C ARG A 43 1.14 -16.84 16.77
N ALA A 44 -0.16 -16.52 16.64
CA ALA A 44 -0.68 -15.25 17.09
C ALA A 44 -0.58 -15.21 18.63
N ALA A 45 0.02 -14.17 19.18
CA ALA A 45 0.04 -13.93 20.61
C ALA A 45 -1.00 -12.85 20.92
N ALA A 46 -1.83 -13.08 21.94
CA ALA A 46 -2.73 -12.03 22.44
C ALA A 46 -1.87 -10.84 22.88
N ALA A 47 -2.13 -9.66 22.29
CA ALA A 47 -1.48 -8.44 22.72
C ALA A 47 -1.92 -8.10 24.16
N SER A 48 -1.04 -7.42 24.88
CA SER A 48 -1.41 -6.51 25.96
C SER A 48 -2.55 -5.57 25.52
N GLN A 49 -3.26 -4.95 26.46
CA GLN A 49 -4.30 -3.95 26.20
C GLN A 49 -3.98 -3.09 24.96
N LEU A 50 -4.90 -3.07 23.99
CA LEU A 50 -4.73 -2.31 22.74
C LEU A 50 -4.39 -0.86 23.07
N LYS A 51 -3.43 -0.30 22.33
CA LYS A 51 -3.14 1.11 22.40
C LYS A 51 -4.21 1.89 21.63
N LYS A 52 -4.35 3.17 21.99
CA LYS A 52 -5.30 4.08 21.36
C LYS A 52 -4.59 4.94 20.32
N ALA A 53 -5.21 5.09 19.15
CA ALA A 53 -4.83 6.11 18.18
C ALA A 53 -5.39 7.48 18.62
N GLU A 54 -4.56 8.51 18.53
CA GLU A 54 -4.89 9.89 18.87
C GLU A 54 -4.67 10.80 17.66
N LEU A 55 -5.31 11.97 17.65
CA LEU A 55 -5.11 12.97 16.60
C LEU A 55 -3.66 13.46 16.60
N LEU A 56 -2.96 13.24 15.48
CA LEU A 56 -1.72 13.93 15.19
C LEU A 56 -2.04 15.27 14.53
N LEU A 57 -2.76 15.23 13.41
CA LEU A 57 -3.15 16.39 12.62
C LEU A 57 -4.51 16.17 11.97
N GLU A 58 -5.32 17.22 11.94
CA GLU A 58 -6.42 17.33 10.98
C GLU A 58 -5.86 18.01 9.72
N LEU A 59 -6.09 17.39 8.56
CA LEU A 59 -5.58 17.86 7.28
C LEU A 59 -6.63 18.78 6.62
N PRO A 60 -6.19 19.82 5.89
CA PRO A 60 -7.11 20.70 5.16
C PRO A 60 -7.79 19.98 3.99
N ASP A 61 -8.84 20.57 3.43
CA ASP A 61 -9.56 20.06 2.25
C ASP A 61 -8.68 19.83 1.01
N SER A 62 -7.53 20.51 0.94
CA SER A 62 -6.51 20.26 -0.07
C SER A 62 -5.77 18.93 0.10
N CYS A 63 -6.09 18.15 1.14
CA CYS A 63 -5.44 16.90 1.50
C CYS A 63 -6.46 15.82 1.90
N ASN A 64 -7.37 15.50 0.97
CA ASN A 64 -8.50 14.59 1.17
C ASN A 64 -8.16 13.09 1.06
N THR A 65 -6.95 12.76 0.61
CA THR A 65 -6.47 11.38 0.56
C THR A 65 -4.96 11.44 0.80
N PRO A 66 -4.48 11.42 2.06
CA PRO A 66 -3.06 11.25 2.36
C PRO A 66 -2.64 9.80 2.13
N ASP A 67 -1.37 9.57 1.80
CA ASP A 67 -0.84 8.24 1.48
C ASP A 67 0.55 8.01 2.09
N GLY A 68 1.57 7.70 1.28
CA GLY A 68 2.92 7.37 1.69
C GLY A 68 3.65 8.48 2.46
N MET A 69 4.61 8.06 3.30
CA MET A 69 5.38 8.94 4.17
C MET A 69 6.88 8.65 4.13
N ALA A 70 7.70 9.69 4.02
CA ALA A 70 9.16 9.60 4.16
C ALA A 70 9.64 10.32 5.42
N LEU A 71 10.23 9.59 6.37
CA LEU A 71 10.93 10.18 7.51
C LEU A 71 12.28 10.74 7.08
N LEU A 72 12.51 12.04 7.31
CA LEU A 72 13.78 12.70 7.04
C LEU A 72 14.72 12.62 8.25
N PRO A 73 16.05 12.74 8.04
CA PRO A 73 17.02 12.81 9.14
C PRO A 73 16.77 13.96 10.13
N SER A 74 16.08 15.03 9.71
CA SER A 74 15.68 16.15 10.59
C SER A 74 14.59 15.77 11.60
N GLY A 75 13.92 14.64 11.41
CA GLY A 75 12.69 14.25 12.11
C GLY A 75 11.41 14.80 11.46
N ASP A 76 11.53 15.58 10.39
CA ASP A 76 10.37 15.95 9.57
C ASP A 76 9.90 14.74 8.75
N ILE A 77 8.63 14.73 8.37
CA ILE A 77 8.04 13.74 7.49
C ILE A 77 7.53 14.44 6.24
N ILE A 78 7.83 13.88 5.07
CA ILE A 78 7.18 14.27 3.83
C ILE A 78 6.01 13.31 3.59
N LEU A 79 4.82 13.88 3.46
CA LEU A 79 3.57 13.17 3.23
C LEU A 79 3.15 13.33 1.77
N SER A 80 2.96 12.20 1.09
CA SER A 80 2.32 12.14 -0.22
C SER A 80 0.82 12.33 -0.08
N VAL A 81 0.23 13.16 -0.93
CA VAL A 81 -1.20 13.47 -0.90
C VAL A 81 -1.77 13.39 -2.33
N PRO A 82 -2.21 12.21 -2.77
CA PRO A 82 -2.76 12.02 -4.12
C PRO A 82 -4.11 12.70 -4.38
N ASN A 83 -4.92 12.91 -3.34
CA ASN A 83 -6.28 13.46 -3.44
C ASN A 83 -7.14 12.67 -4.44
N PHE A 84 -7.28 11.36 -4.22
CA PHE A 84 -8.07 10.48 -5.11
C PHE A 84 -9.57 10.59 -4.86
N ASN A 85 -10.00 10.89 -3.63
CA ASN A 85 -11.41 11.01 -3.27
C ASN A 85 -12.08 12.25 -3.88
N ASP A 86 -11.43 13.42 -3.80
CA ASP A 86 -11.84 14.64 -4.52
C ASP A 86 -10.69 15.22 -5.35
N LYS A 87 -10.74 14.95 -6.66
CA LYS A 87 -9.74 15.37 -7.64
C LYS A 87 -9.76 16.87 -7.95
N LYS A 88 -10.71 17.66 -7.41
CA LYS A 88 -10.68 19.13 -7.52
C LYS A 88 -9.44 19.72 -6.87
N ALA A 89 -8.98 19.12 -5.77
CA ALA A 89 -7.70 19.45 -5.17
C ALA A 89 -6.56 18.83 -6.01
N PRO A 90 -5.50 19.59 -6.36
CA PRO A 90 -4.34 19.04 -7.04
C PRO A 90 -3.56 18.09 -6.10
N PRO A 91 -2.81 17.12 -6.64
CA PRO A 91 -1.89 16.31 -5.86
C PRO A 91 -0.71 17.16 -5.38
N LEU A 92 -0.19 16.86 -4.20
CA LEU A 92 0.91 17.61 -3.60
C LEU A 92 1.69 16.77 -2.59
N LEU A 93 2.84 17.29 -2.18
CA LEU A 93 3.59 16.83 -1.03
C LEU A 93 3.44 17.85 0.10
N MET A 94 3.13 17.36 1.29
CA MET A 94 3.13 18.14 2.52
C MET A 94 4.35 17.78 3.37
N LYS A 95 4.81 18.70 4.21
CA LYS A 95 5.81 18.44 5.24
C LYS A 95 5.16 18.55 6.61
N ILE A 96 5.25 17.49 7.38
CA ILE A 96 4.95 17.47 8.81
C ILE A 96 6.27 17.69 9.54
N THR A 97 6.43 18.85 10.15
CA THR A 97 7.66 19.16 10.89
C THR A 97 7.83 18.24 12.10
N LYS A 98 9.06 18.17 12.65
CA LYS A 98 9.34 17.48 13.91
C LYS A 98 8.46 17.92 15.09
N ASP A 99 7.94 19.15 15.04
CA ASP A 99 7.04 19.73 16.04
C ASP A 99 5.55 19.59 15.66
N ASN A 100 5.22 18.71 14.70
CA ASN A 100 3.87 18.43 14.23
C ASN A 100 3.14 19.61 13.58
N ARG A 101 3.86 20.56 12.97
CA ARG A 101 3.23 21.57 12.10
C ARG A 101 3.17 21.09 10.65
N LEU A 102 2.04 21.32 9.98
CA LEU A 102 1.83 21.00 8.58
C LEU A 102 2.20 22.21 7.69
N GLU A 103 3.04 21.97 6.69
CA GLU A 103 3.49 22.97 5.72
C GLU A 103 3.38 22.40 4.30
N GLU A 104 3.01 23.21 3.31
CA GLU A 104 3.13 22.80 1.90
C GLU A 104 4.61 22.59 1.56
N PHE A 105 4.95 21.44 0.97
CA PHE A 105 6.33 21.13 0.59
C PHE A 105 6.55 21.32 -0.91
N PHE A 106 5.69 20.72 -1.73
CA PHE A 106 5.84 20.75 -3.18
C PHE A 106 4.52 20.49 -3.91
N LYS A 107 4.18 21.35 -4.87
CA LYS A 107 3.10 21.08 -5.82
C LYS A 107 3.67 20.26 -6.97
N LEU A 108 3.11 19.08 -7.17
CA LEU A 108 3.63 18.15 -8.17
C LEU A 108 3.19 18.58 -9.57
N PRO A 109 4.12 18.71 -10.54
CA PRO A 109 3.73 18.83 -11.93
C PRO A 109 2.98 17.57 -12.37
N GLY A 110 1.97 17.74 -13.24
CA GLY A 110 1.20 16.62 -13.76
C GLY A 110 2.05 15.67 -14.60
N HIS A 111 1.63 14.39 -14.68
CA HIS A 111 2.23 13.45 -15.61
C HIS A 111 2.03 13.93 -17.07
N PRO A 112 3.05 13.88 -17.94
CA PRO A 112 3.00 14.45 -19.29
C PRO A 112 1.82 13.97 -20.16
N GLU A 113 1.37 12.73 -19.97
CA GLU A 113 0.29 12.14 -20.75
C GLU A 113 -1.10 12.22 -20.10
N THR A 114 -1.19 12.23 -18.77
CA THR A 114 -2.49 12.20 -18.04
C THR A 114 -2.84 13.55 -17.42
N GLY A 115 -1.87 14.48 -17.36
CA GLY A 115 -2.04 15.81 -16.79
C GLY A 115 -2.09 15.85 -15.27
N ARG A 116 -1.96 14.72 -14.56
CA ARG A 116 -2.07 14.65 -13.10
C ARG A 116 -1.04 13.68 -12.50
N ALA A 117 -0.46 14.03 -11.36
CA ALA A 117 0.36 13.12 -10.57
C ALA A 117 -0.51 12.31 -9.59
N GLY A 118 -0.10 11.07 -9.31
CA GLY A 118 -0.64 10.24 -8.24
C GLY A 118 0.47 9.85 -7.27
N PRO A 119 0.94 10.77 -6.41
CA PRO A 119 1.99 10.49 -5.44
C PRO A 119 1.55 9.41 -4.46
N MET A 120 2.27 8.29 -4.40
CA MET A 120 2.06 7.21 -3.44
C MET A 120 3.27 7.05 -2.51
N GLY A 121 3.86 5.86 -2.43
CA GLY A 121 5.08 5.58 -1.67
C GLY A 121 6.24 6.53 -2.01
N ILE A 122 6.91 7.00 -0.96
CA ILE A 122 7.97 8.00 -1.05
C ILE A 122 9.11 7.64 -0.08
N CYS A 123 10.36 7.84 -0.50
CA CYS A 123 11.53 7.55 0.33
C CYS A 123 12.64 8.58 0.11
N ALA A 124 13.31 8.97 1.20
CA ALA A 124 14.49 9.81 1.13
C ALA A 124 15.71 9.00 0.69
N ALA A 125 16.45 9.49 -0.30
CA ALA A 125 17.75 8.96 -0.65
C ALA A 125 18.85 9.58 0.24
N PRO A 126 20.01 8.91 0.42
CA PRO A 126 21.13 9.46 1.18
C PRO A 126 21.64 10.81 0.68
N GLY A 127 21.41 11.14 -0.60
CA GLY A 127 21.78 12.42 -1.20
C GLY A 127 20.85 13.60 -0.84
N GLY A 128 19.74 13.35 -0.14
CA GLY A 128 18.76 14.38 0.26
C GLY A 128 17.55 14.51 -0.68
N ASP A 129 17.67 14.03 -1.92
CA ASP A 129 16.54 13.92 -2.84
C ASP A 129 15.51 12.88 -2.36
N LEU A 130 14.28 12.98 -2.84
CA LEU A 130 13.22 12.01 -2.56
C LEU A 130 12.90 11.23 -3.83
N TYR A 131 12.67 9.93 -3.69
CA TYR A 131 12.11 9.08 -4.74
C TYR A 131 10.65 8.81 -4.43
N LEU A 132 9.80 8.95 -5.43
CA LEU A 132 8.35 8.92 -5.32
C LEU A 132 7.76 8.03 -6.42
N ALA A 133 6.86 7.12 -6.05
CA ALA A 133 6.01 6.43 -6.99
C ALA A 133 4.89 7.37 -7.43
N ASP A 134 4.80 7.61 -8.72
CA ASP A 134 3.73 8.37 -9.36
C ASP A 134 2.80 7.39 -10.06
N ASN A 135 1.80 6.94 -9.30
CA ASN A 135 0.81 5.95 -9.69
C ASN A 135 -0.28 6.58 -10.57
N GLN A 136 -0.49 6.02 -11.75
CA GLN A 136 -1.42 6.54 -12.75
C GLN A 136 -2.67 5.69 -12.93
N ILE A 137 -2.87 4.63 -12.13
CA ILE A 137 -3.95 3.66 -12.32
C ILE A 137 -5.35 4.30 -12.37
N PHE A 138 -5.57 5.37 -11.60
CA PHE A 138 -6.87 6.07 -11.50
C PHE A 138 -6.96 7.34 -12.36
N HIS A 139 -6.06 7.51 -13.32
CA HIS A 139 -5.93 8.73 -14.14
C HIS A 139 -6.11 8.46 -15.63
N ASP A 140 -6.99 7.52 -15.97
CA ASP A 140 -7.36 7.25 -17.37
C ASP A 140 -8.11 8.44 -17.99
N PRO A 141 -7.56 9.10 -19.03
CA PRO A 141 -8.21 10.23 -19.70
C PRO A 141 -9.41 9.80 -20.56
N ASP A 142 -9.48 8.52 -20.94
CA ASP A 142 -10.56 7.93 -21.74
C ASP A 142 -11.66 7.31 -20.84
N GLY A 143 -11.52 7.42 -19.51
CA GLY A 143 -12.50 6.96 -18.53
C GLY A 143 -12.48 5.46 -18.25
N LYS A 144 -11.41 4.72 -18.59
CA LYS A 144 -11.30 3.31 -18.19
C LYS A 144 -11.12 3.17 -16.67
N PRO A 145 -11.53 2.04 -16.08
CA PRO A 145 -11.40 1.84 -14.63
C PRO A 145 -9.96 1.79 -14.13
N MET A 146 -9.01 1.31 -14.94
CA MET A 146 -7.60 1.16 -14.57
C MET A 146 -6.70 1.45 -15.77
N LEU A 147 -5.78 2.40 -15.62
CA LEU A 147 -4.78 2.78 -16.62
C LEU A 147 -3.45 2.08 -16.33
N TYR A 148 -3.01 1.23 -17.25
CA TYR A 148 -1.75 0.49 -17.15
C TYR A 148 -0.65 1.09 -18.01
N GLY A 149 0.61 0.82 -17.67
CA GLY A 149 1.80 1.26 -18.42
C GLY A 149 2.12 2.75 -18.33
N LYS A 150 1.44 3.52 -17.47
CA LYS A 150 1.64 4.97 -17.31
C LYS A 150 2.24 5.38 -15.97
N SER A 151 2.27 4.47 -15.00
CA SER A 151 2.89 4.74 -13.71
C SER A 151 4.41 4.87 -13.86
N ARG A 152 5.04 5.65 -12.97
CA ARG A 152 6.47 5.98 -13.07
C ARG A 152 7.11 6.15 -11.69
N LEU A 153 8.42 5.97 -11.64
CA LEU A 153 9.25 6.41 -10.52
C LEU A 153 9.82 7.79 -10.88
N VAL A 154 9.69 8.75 -9.97
CA VAL A 154 10.24 10.10 -10.13
C VAL A 154 11.14 10.47 -8.96
N ARG A 155 12.09 11.37 -9.21
CA ARG A 155 12.98 11.96 -8.21
C ARG A 155 12.58 13.41 -8.00
N VAL A 156 12.15 13.74 -6.78
CA VAL A 156 11.99 15.12 -6.34
C VAL A 156 13.37 15.64 -5.93
N VAL A 157 13.88 16.61 -6.67
CA VAL A 157 15.20 17.20 -6.41
C VAL A 157 15.06 18.18 -5.25
N VAL A 158 15.86 17.99 -4.22
CA VAL A 158 15.83 18.81 -3.00
C VAL A 158 17.12 19.59 -2.87
N LYS A 159 17.01 20.92 -2.77
CA LYS A 159 18.12 21.83 -2.50
C LYS A 159 17.81 22.69 -1.29
N ASP A 160 18.74 22.75 -0.34
CA ASP A 160 18.60 23.52 0.90
C ASP A 160 17.26 23.24 1.64
N GLY A 161 16.86 21.96 1.66
CA GLY A 161 15.62 21.50 2.29
C GLY A 161 14.33 21.86 1.55
N LYS A 162 14.41 22.32 0.30
CA LYS A 162 13.25 22.66 -0.55
C LYS A 162 13.24 21.82 -1.82
N ALA A 163 12.06 21.31 -2.20
CA ALA A 163 11.87 20.73 -3.52
C ALA A 163 11.97 21.81 -4.59
N VAL A 164 12.76 21.55 -5.63
CA VAL A 164 13.01 22.52 -6.72
C VAL A 164 12.72 21.97 -8.11
N ASP A 165 12.65 20.65 -8.27
CA ASP A 165 12.40 20.01 -9.57
C ASP A 165 11.85 18.59 -9.39
N LEU A 166 11.31 18.03 -10.47
CA LEU A 166 10.85 16.65 -10.55
C LEU A 166 11.36 15.98 -11.81
N VAL A 167 12.19 14.95 -11.63
CA VAL A 167 12.84 14.23 -12.73
C VAL A 167 12.22 12.85 -12.88
N GLU A 168 11.87 12.47 -14.11
CA GLU A 168 11.41 11.12 -14.42
C GLU A 168 12.59 10.13 -14.43
N VAL A 169 12.53 9.14 -13.53
CA VAL A 169 13.61 8.16 -13.30
C VAL A 169 13.34 6.90 -14.10
N VAL A 170 12.15 6.33 -13.94
CA VAL A 170 11.73 5.09 -14.61
C VAL A 170 10.28 5.23 -15.03
N TYR A 171 9.91 4.79 -16.23
CA TYR A 171 8.55 4.88 -16.74
C TYR A 171 8.09 3.60 -17.42
N GLY A 172 6.78 3.37 -17.41
CA GLY A 172 6.14 2.19 -18.01
C GLY A 172 5.60 1.18 -17.00
N PHE A 173 5.54 1.52 -15.70
CA PHE A 173 4.88 0.67 -14.70
C PHE A 173 3.38 0.62 -14.95
N ASN A 174 2.75 -0.47 -14.51
CA ASN A 174 1.30 -0.53 -14.42
C ASN A 174 0.84 0.23 -13.19
N VAL A 175 1.33 -0.15 -12.01
CA VAL A 175 0.90 0.37 -10.70
C VAL A 175 2.12 0.43 -9.78
N SER A 176 2.97 1.44 -9.97
CA SER A 176 4.08 1.72 -9.04
C SER A 176 3.52 2.17 -7.69
N ASN A 177 3.99 1.58 -6.58
CA ASN A 177 3.41 1.86 -5.28
C ASN A 177 4.46 2.20 -4.19
N ALA A 178 4.89 1.29 -3.32
CA ALA A 178 5.95 1.61 -2.35
C ALA A 178 7.28 1.90 -3.02
N VAL A 179 8.04 2.77 -2.37
CA VAL A 179 9.42 3.11 -2.72
C VAL A 179 10.29 2.96 -1.49
N VAL A 180 11.40 2.23 -1.60
CA VAL A 180 12.42 2.17 -0.54
C VAL A 180 13.81 2.24 -1.13
N VAL A 181 14.74 2.86 -0.41
CA VAL A 181 16.15 2.99 -0.81
C VAL A 181 17.02 2.16 0.13
N HIS A 182 17.89 1.33 -0.44
CA HIS A 182 18.84 0.52 0.31
C HIS A 182 20.07 0.21 -0.54
N ASP A 183 21.25 0.30 0.06
CA ASP A 183 22.54 -0.07 -0.55
C ASP A 183 22.74 0.44 -1.98
N GLY A 184 22.52 1.74 -2.19
CA GLY A 184 22.75 2.40 -3.48
C GLY A 184 21.70 2.09 -4.56
N HIS A 185 20.58 1.47 -4.18
CA HIS A 185 19.47 1.14 -5.08
C HIS A 185 18.15 1.69 -4.57
N VAL A 186 17.22 1.92 -5.49
CA VAL A 186 15.81 2.19 -5.22
C VAL A 186 14.98 0.98 -5.64
N TYR A 187 14.05 0.58 -4.78
CA TYR A 187 13.15 -0.55 -5.00
C TYR A 187 11.73 -0.02 -5.08
N VAL A 188 10.96 -0.54 -6.03
CA VAL A 188 9.58 -0.12 -6.28
C VAL A 188 8.70 -1.36 -6.34
N THR A 189 7.59 -1.37 -5.60
CA THR A 189 6.57 -2.41 -5.77
C THR A 189 5.71 -2.12 -6.99
N GLU A 190 5.37 -3.18 -7.72
CA GLU A 190 4.45 -3.16 -8.84
C GLU A 190 3.22 -3.96 -8.42
N THR A 191 2.17 -3.26 -8.03
CA THR A 191 0.97 -3.86 -7.43
C THR A 191 0.23 -4.77 -8.42
N ILE A 192 0.34 -4.50 -9.74
CA ILE A 192 -0.28 -5.31 -10.80
C ILE A 192 0.74 -5.51 -11.93
N LEU A 193 1.55 -6.57 -11.85
CA LEU A 193 2.55 -6.89 -12.87
C LEU A 193 1.90 -7.43 -14.16
N GLU A 194 0.92 -8.34 -14.01
CA GLU A 194 0.19 -8.96 -15.12
C GLU A 194 -1.31 -8.70 -14.96
N PRO A 195 -1.86 -7.64 -15.58
CA PRO A 195 -3.29 -7.35 -15.53
C PRO A 195 -4.15 -8.54 -15.95
N GLY A 196 -5.18 -8.85 -15.15
CA GLY A 196 -6.10 -9.97 -15.42
C GLY A 196 -5.56 -11.36 -15.08
N SER A 197 -4.38 -11.48 -14.49
CA SER A 197 -3.88 -12.75 -13.95
C SER A 197 -4.72 -13.28 -12.78
N ASN A 198 -4.83 -14.61 -12.66
CA ASN A 198 -5.49 -15.28 -11.55
C ASN A 198 -4.68 -16.54 -11.13
N PRO A 199 -4.05 -16.59 -9.95
CA PRO A 199 -3.98 -15.51 -8.95
C PRO A 199 -3.31 -14.25 -9.52
N LEU A 200 -3.60 -13.09 -8.94
CA LEU A 200 -2.97 -11.83 -9.33
C LEU A 200 -1.46 -11.94 -9.14
N ILE A 201 -0.70 -11.51 -10.16
CA ILE A 201 0.75 -11.45 -10.13
C ILE A 201 1.17 -9.99 -9.98
N SER A 202 1.95 -9.74 -8.92
CA SER A 202 2.60 -8.47 -8.60
C SER A 202 4.13 -8.67 -8.53
N GLY A 203 4.90 -7.59 -8.40
CA GLY A 203 6.35 -7.67 -8.45
C GLY A 203 7.09 -6.62 -7.65
N VAL A 204 8.41 -6.77 -7.61
CA VAL A 204 9.35 -5.79 -7.04
C VAL A 204 10.44 -5.52 -8.07
N PHE A 205 10.63 -4.26 -8.38
CA PHE A 205 11.68 -3.78 -9.27
C PHE A 205 12.82 -3.16 -8.47
N ARG A 206 14.04 -3.21 -9.02
CA ARG A 206 15.22 -2.58 -8.45
C ARG A 206 16.00 -1.80 -9.52
N PHE A 207 16.34 -0.57 -9.20
CA PHE A 207 17.13 0.33 -10.04
C PHE A 207 18.31 0.89 -9.25
N LYS A 208 19.39 1.24 -9.93
CA LYS A 208 20.52 1.89 -9.28
C LYS A 208 20.19 3.36 -9.03
N LEU A 209 20.57 3.89 -7.87
CA LEU A 209 20.42 5.32 -7.62
C LEU A 209 21.23 6.12 -8.66
N GLY A 210 20.63 7.20 -9.15
CA GLY A 210 21.19 8.06 -10.20
C GLY A 210 20.86 7.62 -11.64
N GLU A 211 20.21 6.48 -11.84
CA GLU A 211 19.58 6.18 -13.14
C GLU A 211 18.45 7.17 -13.43
N GLU A 212 18.26 7.52 -14.70
CA GLU A 212 17.21 8.43 -15.15
C GLU A 212 16.67 7.97 -16.51
N LYS A 213 15.38 8.25 -16.77
CA LYS A 213 14.70 7.93 -18.03
C LYS A 213 14.81 6.46 -18.46
N VAL A 214 14.77 5.53 -17.51
CA VAL A 214 14.73 4.10 -17.80
C VAL A 214 13.33 3.73 -18.27
N LYS A 215 13.22 3.17 -19.49
CA LYS A 215 11.96 2.62 -19.99
C LYS A 215 11.84 1.15 -19.62
N LEU A 216 10.77 0.77 -18.94
CA LEU A 216 10.50 -0.65 -18.68
C LEU A 216 10.14 -1.40 -19.97
N LYS A 217 10.64 -2.63 -20.06
CA LYS A 217 10.33 -3.58 -21.12
C LYS A 217 8.93 -4.15 -20.89
N THR A 218 8.15 -4.22 -21.97
CA THR A 218 6.85 -4.90 -21.98
C THR A 218 6.96 -6.23 -22.75
N PRO A 219 6.41 -7.35 -22.24
CA PRO A 219 5.68 -7.48 -20.98
C PRO A 219 6.59 -7.32 -19.74
N LEU A 220 6.09 -6.69 -18.68
CA LEU A 220 6.87 -6.30 -17.50
C LEU A 220 7.59 -7.47 -16.81
N LYS A 221 7.00 -8.67 -16.88
CA LYS A 221 7.62 -9.91 -16.34
C LYS A 221 8.95 -10.28 -16.99
N GLU A 222 9.27 -9.71 -18.15
CA GLU A 222 10.52 -9.94 -18.86
C GLU A 222 11.54 -8.80 -18.68
N ASP A 223 11.21 -7.77 -17.89
CA ASP A 223 12.12 -6.67 -17.62
C ASP A 223 13.27 -7.12 -16.70
N PRO A 224 14.54 -6.79 -17.01
CA PRO A 224 15.68 -7.23 -16.23
C PRO A 224 15.76 -6.62 -14.82
N HIS A 225 15.02 -5.54 -14.55
CA HIS A 225 14.98 -4.90 -13.23
C HIS A 225 13.97 -5.57 -12.29
N LEU A 226 13.11 -6.46 -12.78
CA LEU A 226 12.21 -7.25 -11.94
C LEU A 226 13.02 -8.28 -11.14
N ILE A 227 13.03 -8.15 -9.81
CA ILE A 227 13.84 -9.02 -8.93
C ILE A 227 13.02 -10.11 -8.23
N ALA A 228 11.70 -9.94 -8.15
CA ALA A 228 10.80 -10.90 -7.52
C ALA A 228 9.35 -10.72 -7.97
N THR A 229 8.56 -11.79 -7.89
CA THR A 229 7.11 -11.78 -8.10
C THR A 229 6.38 -12.29 -6.86
N ILE A 230 5.17 -11.78 -6.61
CA ILE A 230 4.30 -12.20 -5.52
C ILE A 230 2.93 -12.56 -6.09
N LYS A 231 2.33 -13.63 -5.55
CA LYS A 231 0.97 -14.08 -5.91
C LYS A 231 -0.01 -13.63 -4.85
N THR A 232 -1.15 -13.12 -5.30
CA THR A 232 -2.26 -12.68 -4.46
C THR A 232 -3.52 -13.44 -4.85
N PHE A 233 -4.16 -14.08 -3.88
CA PHE A 233 -5.24 -15.04 -4.10
C PHE A 233 -6.63 -14.46 -3.81
N ASN A 234 -6.73 -13.26 -3.26
CA ASN A 234 -7.98 -12.56 -3.08
C ASN A 234 -8.72 -12.35 -4.41
N GLU A 235 -9.93 -12.90 -4.51
CA GLU A 235 -10.73 -12.86 -5.74
C GLU A 235 -11.44 -11.51 -5.99
N LYS A 236 -11.54 -10.66 -4.97
CA LYS A 236 -12.34 -9.41 -5.03
C LYS A 236 -11.49 -8.16 -5.16
N ILE A 237 -10.29 -8.16 -4.60
CA ILE A 237 -9.42 -6.99 -4.53
C ILE A 237 -8.15 -7.28 -5.34
N PRO A 238 -7.93 -6.56 -6.46
CA PRO A 238 -6.81 -6.81 -7.35
C PRO A 238 -5.55 -6.01 -6.95
N PHE A 239 -5.20 -5.99 -5.66
CA PHE A 239 -4.00 -5.29 -5.17
C PHE A 239 -3.02 -6.26 -4.51
N GLY A 240 -1.84 -6.39 -5.12
CA GLY A 240 -0.77 -7.29 -4.67
C GLY A 240 0.30 -6.58 -3.84
N ALA A 241 1.56 -6.66 -4.29
CA ALA A 241 2.70 -6.01 -3.64
C ALA A 241 2.44 -4.50 -3.46
N ASP A 242 2.48 -4.05 -2.20
CA ASP A 242 2.15 -2.69 -1.81
C ASP A 242 3.29 -2.08 -0.98
N GLY A 243 3.26 -2.16 0.36
CA GLY A 243 4.33 -1.64 1.23
C GLY A 243 5.67 -2.36 1.11
N ALA A 244 6.75 -1.67 1.49
CA ALA A 244 8.09 -2.22 1.51
C ALA A 244 8.94 -1.64 2.65
N THR A 245 9.82 -2.46 3.26
CA THR A 245 10.85 -1.98 4.20
C THR A 245 12.03 -2.94 4.26
N PHE A 246 13.22 -2.44 4.61
CA PHE A 246 14.39 -3.27 4.91
C PHE A 246 14.58 -3.46 6.41
N ASP A 247 15.09 -4.62 6.84
CA ASP A 247 15.63 -4.81 8.20
C ASP A 247 17.12 -4.45 8.28
N GLU A 248 17.71 -4.51 9.48
CA GLU A 248 19.13 -4.20 9.68
C GLU A 248 20.09 -5.23 9.06
N LYS A 249 19.57 -6.35 8.56
CA LYS A 249 20.33 -7.41 7.90
C LYS A 249 20.20 -7.35 6.37
N GLY A 250 19.53 -6.33 5.83
CA GLY A 250 19.31 -6.16 4.40
C GLY A 250 18.24 -7.10 3.82
N ASN A 251 17.39 -7.71 4.65
CA ASN A 251 16.23 -8.43 4.13
C ASN A 251 15.14 -7.44 3.75
N LEU A 252 14.55 -7.62 2.57
CA LEU A 252 13.44 -6.81 2.08
C LEU A 252 12.12 -7.47 2.47
N TYR A 253 11.27 -6.73 3.18
CA TYR A 253 9.91 -7.12 3.51
C TYR A 253 8.95 -6.41 2.57
N ILE A 254 7.93 -7.14 2.11
CA ILE A 254 6.92 -6.62 1.18
C ILE A 254 5.54 -6.94 1.72
N GLY A 255 4.66 -5.94 1.80
CA GLY A 255 3.24 -6.11 2.06
C GLY A 255 2.54 -6.63 0.80
N ASN A 256 1.74 -7.69 0.93
CA ASN A 256 0.82 -8.13 -0.09
C ASN A 256 -0.60 -7.74 0.38
N PHE A 257 -1.11 -6.66 -0.20
CA PHE A 257 -2.28 -5.94 0.30
C PHE A 257 -3.47 -6.87 0.50
N ALA A 258 -4.01 -7.45 -0.58
CA ALA A 258 -5.32 -8.08 -0.53
C ALA A 258 -5.35 -9.43 0.21
N ASP A 259 -4.19 -10.08 0.37
CA ASP A 259 -4.09 -11.34 1.10
C ASP A 259 -3.74 -11.15 2.58
N GLY A 260 -3.40 -9.94 3.01
CA GLY A 260 -2.91 -9.66 4.35
C GLY A 260 -1.69 -10.53 4.69
N THR A 261 -0.75 -10.65 3.76
CA THR A 261 0.51 -11.37 3.98
C THR A 261 1.70 -10.44 3.87
N MET A 262 2.74 -10.74 4.64
CA MET A 262 4.04 -10.11 4.49
C MET A 262 5.02 -11.13 3.91
N HIS A 263 5.69 -10.76 2.83
CA HIS A 263 6.76 -11.54 2.22
C HIS A 263 8.10 -11.08 2.75
N LYS A 264 9.07 -12.00 2.86
CA LYS A 264 10.48 -11.69 3.13
C LYS A 264 11.34 -12.19 1.98
N LEU A 265 12.08 -11.26 1.39
CA LEU A 265 13.08 -11.50 0.37
C LEU A 265 14.48 -11.47 1.02
N VAL A 266 15.27 -12.49 0.72
CA VAL A 266 16.67 -12.60 1.17
C VAL A 266 17.57 -12.52 -0.04
N PHE A 267 18.65 -11.75 0.06
CA PHE A 267 19.64 -11.58 -0.99
C PHE A 267 20.92 -12.37 -0.71
N ASP A 268 21.61 -12.80 -1.75
CA ASP A 268 23.01 -13.22 -1.65
C ASP A 268 23.96 -12.00 -1.66
N ASN A 269 25.27 -12.27 -1.52
CA ASN A 269 26.31 -11.24 -1.55
C ASN A 269 26.42 -10.51 -2.91
N GLY A 270 25.84 -11.07 -3.99
CA GLY A 270 25.74 -10.43 -5.30
C GLY A 270 24.48 -9.59 -5.46
N GLY A 271 23.65 -9.47 -4.41
CA GLY A 271 22.38 -8.77 -4.45
C GLY A 271 21.31 -9.51 -5.24
N LYS A 272 21.43 -10.81 -5.50
CA LYS A 272 20.37 -11.59 -6.14
C LYS A 272 19.41 -12.14 -5.07
N VAL A 273 18.11 -12.09 -5.34
CA VAL A 273 17.11 -12.72 -4.47
C VAL A 273 17.29 -14.24 -4.48
N VAL A 274 17.52 -14.83 -3.31
CA VAL A 274 17.70 -16.29 -3.12
C VAL A 274 16.55 -16.94 -2.35
N SER A 275 15.71 -16.15 -1.68
CA SER A 275 14.47 -16.62 -1.05
C SER A 275 13.39 -15.54 -1.13
N ASN A 276 12.14 -15.97 -1.32
CA ASN A 276 10.92 -15.17 -1.22
C ASN A 276 9.85 -16.04 -0.57
N GLU A 277 9.54 -15.78 0.70
CA GLU A 277 8.62 -16.58 1.49
C GLU A 277 7.58 -15.71 2.17
N ILE A 278 6.37 -16.24 2.36
CA ILE A 278 5.39 -15.64 3.26
C ILE A 278 5.98 -15.72 4.68
N PHE A 279 6.37 -14.58 5.19
CA PHE A 279 7.05 -14.41 6.47
C PHE A 279 6.07 -14.29 7.64
N ALA A 280 4.98 -13.55 7.43
CA ALA A 280 3.95 -13.34 8.44
C ALA A 280 2.55 -13.29 7.82
N LYS A 281 1.59 -13.84 8.56
CA LYS A 281 0.15 -13.78 8.29
C LYS A 281 -0.58 -14.02 9.60
N ALA A 282 -1.70 -13.34 9.82
CA ALA A 282 -2.62 -13.65 10.90
C ALA A 282 -4.07 -13.55 10.43
N PRO A 283 -5.02 -14.30 11.01
CA PRO A 283 -6.43 -14.23 10.61
C PRO A 283 -7.06 -12.83 10.75
N PHE A 284 -6.54 -12.02 11.67
CA PHE A 284 -6.99 -10.64 11.91
C PHE A 284 -6.23 -9.58 11.10
N MET A 285 -5.10 -9.93 10.49
CA MET A 285 -4.37 -9.04 9.57
C MET A 285 -5.05 -9.14 8.20
N LYS A 286 -5.99 -8.24 7.92
CA LYS A 286 -6.87 -8.34 6.73
C LYS A 286 -6.19 -7.83 5.47
N SER A 287 -5.31 -6.87 5.63
CA SER A 287 -4.45 -6.31 4.62
C SER A 287 -3.04 -6.07 5.15
N CYS A 288 -2.11 -5.86 4.23
CA CYS A 288 -0.72 -5.54 4.52
C CYS A 288 -0.30 -4.45 3.52
N ASP A 289 -0.67 -3.22 3.86
CA ASP A 289 -0.47 -2.02 3.03
C ASP A 289 0.95 -1.46 3.26
N GLY A 290 1.11 -0.18 3.59
CA GLY A 290 2.36 0.41 4.05
C GLY A 290 2.94 -0.26 5.30
N ILE A 291 4.27 -0.43 5.31
CA ILE A 291 5.00 -1.11 6.38
C ILE A 291 6.29 -0.39 6.75
N TRP A 292 6.66 -0.42 8.02
CA TRP A 292 7.86 0.25 8.51
C TRP A 292 8.64 -0.56 9.53
N TYR A 293 9.93 -0.75 9.29
CA TYR A 293 10.83 -1.39 10.25
C TYR A 293 11.38 -0.41 11.30
N ASP A 294 11.09 -0.65 12.58
CA ASP A 294 11.74 0.05 13.69
C ASP A 294 12.97 -0.74 14.19
N ALA A 295 14.16 -0.26 13.82
CA ALA A 295 15.44 -0.87 14.21
C ALA A 295 15.67 -0.91 15.73
N ARG A 296 15.05 -0.01 16.49
CA ARG A 296 15.20 0.02 17.96
C ARG A 296 14.49 -1.16 18.62
N THR A 297 13.27 -1.46 18.18
CA THR A 297 12.44 -2.52 18.77
C THR A 297 12.50 -3.84 17.99
N LYS A 298 13.09 -3.82 16.79
CA LYS A 298 13.13 -4.94 15.85
C LYS A 298 11.74 -5.47 15.53
N LYS A 299 10.84 -4.53 15.23
CA LYS A 299 9.46 -4.80 14.84
C LYS A 299 9.17 -4.12 13.51
N ILE A 300 8.33 -4.76 12.71
CA ILE A 300 7.74 -4.15 11.52
C ILE A 300 6.32 -3.75 11.88
N TYR A 301 5.99 -2.48 11.72
CA TYR A 301 4.64 -1.96 11.85
C TYR A 301 3.94 -2.06 10.50
N VAL A 302 2.65 -2.37 10.51
CA VAL A 302 1.85 -2.59 9.31
C VAL A 302 0.58 -1.76 9.40
N ALA A 303 0.33 -0.96 8.38
CA ALA A 303 -0.98 -0.38 8.12
C ALA A 303 -1.91 -1.48 7.59
N ASP A 304 -2.95 -1.81 8.36
CA ASP A 304 -3.97 -2.79 7.98
C ASP A 304 -5.27 -2.04 7.65
N SER A 305 -5.24 -1.42 6.47
CA SER A 305 -6.30 -0.66 5.82
C SER A 305 -7.68 -1.33 5.97
N MET A 306 -7.79 -2.60 5.58
CA MET A 306 -9.06 -3.33 5.60
C MET A 306 -9.60 -3.62 7.01
N ALA A 307 -8.77 -3.55 8.05
CA ALA A 307 -9.16 -3.84 9.43
C ALA A 307 -9.27 -2.61 10.33
N ASN A 308 -9.05 -1.39 9.80
CA ASN A 308 -8.86 -0.16 10.59
C ASN A 308 -7.86 -0.37 11.74
N ALA A 309 -6.72 -0.98 11.43
CA ALA A 309 -5.76 -1.40 12.45
C ALA A 309 -4.33 -1.06 12.09
N VAL A 310 -3.50 -0.96 13.13
CA VAL A 310 -2.05 -1.05 13.01
C VAL A 310 -1.60 -2.35 13.65
N GLN A 311 -0.90 -3.18 12.88
CA GLN A 311 -0.32 -4.43 13.37
C GLN A 311 1.19 -4.25 13.65
N MET A 312 1.73 -5.14 14.48
CA MET A 312 3.16 -5.30 14.74
C MET A 312 3.57 -6.72 14.38
N VAL A 313 4.66 -6.84 13.63
CA VAL A 313 5.28 -8.11 13.25
C VAL A 313 6.68 -8.19 13.87
N SER A 314 6.89 -9.17 14.73
CA SER A 314 8.22 -9.48 15.27
C SER A 314 9.08 -10.16 14.21
N LEU A 315 10.41 -10.08 14.31
CA LEU A 315 11.33 -10.74 13.35
C LEU A 315 11.27 -12.29 13.36
N ASP A 316 10.46 -12.90 14.22
CA ASP A 316 10.10 -14.32 14.17
C ASP A 316 8.79 -14.62 13.41
N GLY A 317 8.15 -13.60 12.84
CA GLY A 317 6.89 -13.69 12.08
C GLY A 317 5.62 -13.66 12.93
N THR A 318 5.72 -13.47 14.26
CA THR A 318 4.57 -13.29 15.15
C THR A 318 3.88 -11.96 14.86
N VAL A 319 2.56 -11.98 14.64
CA VAL A 319 1.74 -10.77 14.43
C VAL A 319 0.93 -10.46 15.70
N GLN A 320 0.86 -9.19 16.06
CA GLN A 320 0.06 -8.66 17.16
C GLN A 320 -0.64 -7.36 16.73
N THR A 321 -1.86 -7.14 17.20
CA THR A 321 -2.56 -5.85 17.00
C THR A 321 -2.04 -4.82 17.98
N LEU A 322 -1.60 -3.67 17.47
CA LEU A 322 -1.18 -2.53 18.28
C LEU A 322 -2.37 -1.67 18.67
N ALA A 323 -3.16 -1.28 17.68
CA ALA A 323 -4.35 -0.46 17.79
C ALA A 323 -5.35 -0.87 16.71
N GLN A 324 -6.63 -0.74 17.00
CA GLN A 324 -7.71 -1.03 16.07
C GLN A 324 -8.94 -0.21 16.44
N ASP A 325 -9.60 0.34 15.43
CA ASP A 325 -10.89 1.03 15.56
C ASP A 325 -11.99 0.28 14.78
N GLU A 326 -13.24 0.55 15.14
CA GLU A 326 -14.40 0.12 14.34
C GLU A 326 -14.61 1.06 13.14
N ASN A 327 -15.70 0.88 12.39
CA ASN A 327 -16.08 1.83 11.33
C ASN A 327 -16.29 3.22 11.94
N ASN A 328 -15.63 4.23 11.36
CA ASN A 328 -15.64 5.60 11.85
C ASN A 328 -15.36 6.58 10.68
N ASN A 329 -15.01 7.82 11.02
CA ASN A 329 -14.77 8.93 10.09
C ASN A 329 -13.45 9.66 10.36
N GLY A 330 -12.54 9.03 11.10
CA GLY A 330 -11.25 9.59 11.52
C GLY A 330 -11.31 10.65 12.63
N ALA A 331 -12.49 11.11 13.06
CA ALA A 331 -12.60 12.19 14.05
C ALA A 331 -11.85 11.88 15.36
N GLY A 332 -11.03 12.83 15.82
CA GLY A 332 -10.17 12.64 16.98
C GLY A 332 -8.92 11.79 16.72
N GLY A 333 -8.59 11.51 15.46
CA GLY A 333 -7.43 10.74 15.03
C GLY A 333 -7.61 9.24 15.18
N ARG A 334 -8.85 8.75 15.09
CA ARG A 334 -9.14 7.32 15.01
C ARG A 334 -8.57 6.73 13.72
N LEU A 335 -8.30 5.42 13.74
CA LEU A 335 -7.82 4.73 12.55
C LEU A 335 -8.95 4.61 11.55
N ASP A 336 -8.76 5.21 10.38
CA ASP A 336 -9.79 5.36 9.36
C ASP A 336 -9.21 4.92 8.01
N GLN A 337 -9.16 3.60 7.85
CA GLN A 337 -8.48 2.95 6.76
C GLN A 337 -6.99 3.37 6.62
N PRO A 338 -6.15 2.98 7.59
CA PRO A 338 -4.73 3.34 7.58
C PRO A 338 -4.03 2.70 6.37
N CYS A 339 -3.30 3.48 5.58
CA CYS A 339 -2.52 2.96 4.44
C CYS A 339 -1.01 2.99 4.66
N GLU A 340 -0.49 3.87 5.52
CA GLU A 340 0.95 3.99 5.76
C GLU A 340 1.26 4.18 7.24
N VAL A 341 2.40 3.63 7.68
CA VAL A 341 2.94 3.85 9.02
C VAL A 341 4.40 4.29 8.98
N VAL A 342 4.78 5.20 9.86
CA VAL A 342 6.19 5.58 10.08
C VAL A 342 6.45 5.65 11.58
N VAL A 343 7.60 5.13 12.03
CA VAL A 343 8.00 5.24 13.43
C VAL A 343 8.97 6.41 13.61
N ARG A 344 8.55 7.44 14.35
CA ARG A 344 9.38 8.58 14.75
C ARG A 344 9.56 8.58 16.26
N GLY A 345 10.75 8.20 16.72
CA GLY A 345 11.00 8.08 18.17
C GLY A 345 10.08 7.01 18.79
N LYS A 346 9.30 7.36 19.82
CA LYS A 346 8.33 6.45 20.46
C LYS A 346 6.91 6.60 19.89
N GLU A 347 6.76 7.10 18.67
CA GLU A 347 5.46 7.36 18.08
C GLU A 347 5.33 6.61 16.76
N VAL A 348 4.23 5.89 16.57
CA VAL A 348 3.81 5.38 15.26
C VAL A 348 2.86 6.42 14.68
N MET A 349 3.29 7.05 13.60
CA MET A 349 2.46 7.96 12.81
C MET A 349 1.74 7.17 11.75
N VAL A 350 0.48 7.49 11.53
CA VAL A 350 -0.40 6.73 10.64
C VAL A 350 -1.08 7.67 9.68
N SER A 351 -1.00 7.37 8.39
CA SER A 351 -1.75 8.04 7.34
C SER A 351 -3.09 7.32 7.16
N ASN A 352 -4.20 8.02 7.33
CA ASN A 352 -5.55 7.48 7.13
C ASN A 352 -6.04 7.88 5.73
N MET A 353 -6.03 6.94 4.80
CA MET A 353 -6.35 7.21 3.40
C MET A 353 -7.84 7.46 3.19
N ASP A 354 -8.66 6.80 4.01
CA ASP A 354 -10.13 6.78 3.91
C ASP A 354 -10.59 6.54 2.45
N PHE A 355 -10.14 5.42 1.88
CA PHE A 355 -10.36 5.02 0.48
C PHE A 355 -11.04 3.64 0.40
N PRO A 356 -12.36 3.54 0.68
CA PRO A 356 -13.03 2.26 0.93
C PRO A 356 -12.82 1.21 -0.16
N VAL A 357 -12.42 0.01 0.24
CA VAL A 357 -12.26 -1.16 -0.63
C VAL A 357 -13.27 -2.26 -0.26
N PRO A 358 -13.69 -3.12 -1.22
CA PRO A 358 -14.63 -4.21 -0.93
C PRO A 358 -14.17 -5.12 0.22
N GLY A 359 -14.95 -5.18 1.29
CA GLY A 359 -14.64 -6.01 2.47
C GLY A 359 -13.77 -5.34 3.53
N GLY A 360 -13.44 -4.05 3.37
CA GLY A 360 -12.91 -3.21 4.44
C GLY A 360 -13.96 -2.88 5.50
N VAL A 361 -13.50 -2.42 6.67
CA VAL A 361 -14.36 -1.94 7.76
C VAL A 361 -15.11 -0.66 7.37
N ASN A 362 -14.43 0.26 6.69
CA ASN A 362 -15.03 1.49 6.16
C ASN A 362 -15.73 1.24 4.83
N THR A 363 -16.87 1.91 4.62
CA THR A 363 -17.70 1.76 3.41
C THR A 363 -17.94 3.06 2.65
N THR A 364 -17.56 4.19 3.22
CA THR A 364 -17.67 5.54 2.63
C THR A 364 -16.42 6.32 2.98
N PHE A 365 -16.06 7.29 2.14
CA PHE A 365 -15.07 8.29 2.51
C PHE A 365 -15.79 9.55 2.98
N ASP A 366 -15.27 10.22 3.99
CA ASP A 366 -15.87 11.40 4.58
C ASP A 366 -14.83 12.31 5.26
N LYS A 367 -15.30 13.21 6.14
CA LYS A 367 -14.49 14.18 6.87
C LYS A 367 -14.62 13.92 8.37
N PRO A 368 -13.59 14.26 9.17
CA PRO A 368 -12.35 14.97 8.80
C PRO A 368 -11.24 14.08 8.19
N TYR A 369 -10.37 14.67 7.38
CA TYR A 369 -9.14 14.03 6.91
C TYR A 369 -8.07 14.09 8.00
N THR A 370 -7.47 12.97 8.39
CA THR A 370 -6.60 12.96 9.58
C THR A 370 -5.32 12.16 9.42
N MET A 371 -4.32 12.57 10.18
CA MET A 371 -3.19 11.74 10.55
C MET A 371 -3.36 11.31 12.00
N SER A 372 -3.06 10.05 12.31
CA SER A 372 -3.09 9.53 13.67
C SER A 372 -1.69 9.34 14.25
N VAL A 373 -1.61 9.32 15.58
CA VAL A 373 -0.42 8.91 16.33
C VAL A 373 -0.77 7.86 17.37
N ILE A 374 0.08 6.84 17.49
CA ILE A 374 0.01 5.83 18.54
C ILE A 374 1.31 5.86 19.33
N LYS A 375 1.22 6.11 20.64
CA LYS A 375 2.39 6.19 21.53
C LYS A 375 2.88 4.78 21.89
N LEU A 376 4.18 4.55 21.74
CA LEU A 376 4.90 3.36 22.17
C LEU A 376 5.45 3.55 23.59
N ASP A 377 5.72 2.44 24.29
CA ASP A 377 6.19 2.45 25.68
C ASP A 377 7.64 2.95 25.85
#